data_AF-A0A916C4M6-F1
#
_entry.id   AF-A0A916C4M6-F1
#
_cell.length_a   1.000
_cell.length_b   1.000
_cell.length_c   1.000
_cell.angle_alpha   90.00
_cell.angle_beta   90.00
_cell.angle_gamma   90.00
#
_symmetry.space_group_name_H-M   'P 1'
#
loop_
_entity.id
_entity.type
_entity.pdbx_description
1 polymer ?
#
loop_
_entity_poly.entity_id
_entity_poly.type
_entity_poly.pdbx_seq_one_letter_code
_entity_poly.pdbx_strand_id
1 'polypeptide(L)'
;MERQSLESLSSPRTKRREKLLWLATLLLALLVVCSGCGFFFTVGLLSRGELTANVLGAEWRLWRINEKRETGLGFDRAFETRRAARSCTQHYTTIVLWKPSLSIDNLAYDDCG
;
A
#
# COMPACT_ATOMS: atom_id res chain seq x y z
N MET A 1 36.19 32.39 48.68
CA MET A 1 36.16 32.31 47.20
C MET A 1 36.21 30.84 46.84
N GLU A 2 35.08 30.20 46.56
CA GLU A 2 35.03 28.81 46.03
C GLU A 2 33.59 28.52 45.54
N ARG A 3 33.22 29.13 44.41
CA ARG A 3 31.93 28.91 43.70
C ARG A 3 32.18 28.73 42.20
N GLN A 4 33.09 27.85 41.81
CA GLN A 4 33.36 27.56 40.41
C GLN A 4 33.78 26.10 40.23
N SER A 5 32.89 25.12 40.39
CA SER A 5 33.24 23.74 39.99
C SER A 5 32.07 22.81 39.61
N LEU A 6 30.80 23.25 39.69
CA LEU A 6 29.66 22.34 39.49
C LEU A 6 28.90 22.51 38.16
N GLU A 7 29.45 23.25 37.18
CA GLU A 7 28.83 23.38 35.84
C GLU A 7 29.40 22.46 34.76
N SER A 8 30.43 21.64 35.04
CA SER A 8 31.16 20.91 33.98
C SER A 8 30.86 19.40 33.86
N LEU A 9 29.68 18.94 34.31
CA LEU A 9 29.25 17.55 34.11
C LEU A 9 27.95 17.44 33.30
N SER A 10 27.74 18.35 32.33
CA SER A 10 26.81 18.09 31.23
C SER A 10 27.42 16.98 30.35
N SER A 11 27.17 15.75 30.77
CA SER A 11 27.74 14.53 30.20
C SER A 11 27.43 14.43 28.69
N PRO A 12 28.38 14.08 27.81
CA PRO A 12 28.11 13.86 26.39
C PRO A 12 27.02 12.79 26.13
N ARG A 13 26.68 11.97 27.14
CA ARG A 13 25.55 11.03 27.13
C ARG A 13 24.17 11.70 27.07
N THR A 14 23.94 12.84 27.74
CA THR A 14 22.63 13.52 27.71
C THR A 14 22.37 14.16 26.34
N LYS A 15 23.39 14.83 25.76
CA LYS A 15 23.32 15.33 24.38
C LYS A 15 23.09 14.23 23.34
N ARG A 16 23.62 13.01 23.54
CA ARG A 16 23.41 11.87 22.63
C ARG A 16 21.98 11.30 22.74
N ARG A 17 21.44 11.24 23.96
CA ARG A 17 20.05 10.81 24.21
C ARG A 17 19.02 11.80 23.68
N GLU A 18 19.26 13.11 23.82
CA GLU A 18 18.40 14.14 23.22
C GLU A 18 18.39 14.05 21.69
N LYS A 19 19.54 13.84 21.05
CA LYS A 19 19.61 13.64 19.60
C LYS A 19 18.86 12.37 19.15
N LEU A 20 18.96 11.29 19.92
CA LEU A 20 18.23 10.04 19.64
C LEU A 20 16.72 10.20 19.80
N LEU A 21 16.28 10.92 20.84
CA LEU A 21 14.87 11.25 21.03
C LEU A 21 14.37 12.10 19.86
N TRP A 22 15.09 13.15 19.48
CA TRP A 22 14.76 13.98 18.31
C TRP A 22 14.67 13.16 17.02
N LEU A 23 15.65 12.30 16.74
CA LEU A 23 15.62 11.40 15.58
C LEU A 23 14.43 10.45 15.63
N ALA A 24 14.12 9.88 16.79
CA ALA A 24 12.98 8.99 16.96
C ALA A 24 11.65 9.72 16.71
N THR A 25 11.48 10.95 17.23
CA THR A 25 10.26 11.74 16.97
C THR A 25 10.15 12.12 15.50
N LEU A 26 11.25 12.49 14.86
CA LEU A 26 11.28 12.86 13.44
C LEU A 26 10.97 11.66 12.54
N LEU A 27 11.51 10.49 12.87
CA LEU A 27 11.27 9.25 12.15
C LEU A 27 9.82 8.75 12.35
N LEU A 28 9.28 8.87 13.57
CA LEU A 28 7.88 8.56 13.85
C LEU A 28 6.94 9.50 13.09
N ALA A 29 7.23 10.80 13.09
CA ALA A 29 6.46 11.79 12.35
C ALA A 29 6.50 11.51 10.83
N LEU A 30 7.68 11.20 10.30
CA LEU A 30 7.85 10.83 8.90
C LEU A 30 7.05 9.58 8.55
N LEU A 31 7.11 8.54 9.39
CA LEU A 31 6.33 7.30 9.20
C LEU A 31 4.82 7.58 9.19
N VAL A 32 4.34 8.38 10.14
CA VAL A 32 2.91 8.74 10.21
C VAL A 32 2.49 9.52 8.97
N VAL A 33 3.25 10.53 8.55
CA VAL A 33 2.94 11.33 7.36
C VAL A 33 3.01 10.47 6.09
N CYS A 34 4.06 9.66 5.91
CA CYS A 34 4.20 8.77 4.75
C CYS A 34 3.06 7.75 4.69
N SER A 35 2.68 7.16 5.84
CA SER A 35 1.56 6.21 5.89
C SER A 35 0.23 6.87 5.56
N GLY A 36 -0.02 8.07 6.10
CA GLY A 36 -1.24 8.83 5.83
C GLY A 36 -1.34 9.27 4.37
N CYS A 37 -0.30 9.94 3.85
CA CYS A 37 -0.27 10.38 2.46
C CYS A 37 -0.36 9.21 1.48
N GLY A 38 0.33 8.11 1.76
CA GLY A 38 0.24 6.88 0.96
C GLY A 38 -1.18 6.34 0.92
N PHE A 39 -1.80 6.19 2.10
CA PHE A 39 -3.18 5.70 2.21
C PHE A 39 -4.18 6.57 1.45
N PHE A 40 -4.19 7.88 1.69
CA PHE A 40 -5.09 8.80 0.99
C PHE A 40 -4.84 8.84 -0.52
N PHE A 41 -3.59 8.72 -0.95
CA PHE A 41 -3.27 8.66 -2.38
C PHE A 41 -3.81 7.38 -3.02
N THR A 42 -3.61 6.21 -2.40
CA THR A 42 -4.19 4.95 -2.90
C THR A 42 -5.71 4.96 -2.90
N VAL A 43 -6.35 5.45 -1.83
CA VAL A 43 -7.82 5.56 -1.75
C VAL A 43 -8.34 6.57 -2.77
N GLY A 44 -7.64 7.69 -2.95
CA GLY A 44 -7.98 8.71 -3.95
C GLY A 44 -7.89 8.18 -5.37
N LEU A 45 -6.85 7.43 -5.70
CA LEU A 45 -6.73 6.77 -7.00
C LEU A 45 -7.80 5.68 -7.19
N LEU A 46 -8.11 4.91 -6.15
CA LEU A 46 -9.22 3.95 -6.19
C LEU A 46 -10.58 4.62 -6.40
N SER A 47 -10.76 5.83 -5.86
CA SER A 47 -11.98 6.60 -6.07
C SER A 47 -12.14 7.11 -7.51
N ARG A 48 -11.04 7.23 -8.28
CA ARG A 48 -11.07 7.55 -9.72
C ARG A 48 -11.54 6.39 -10.59
N GLY A 49 -11.75 5.21 -10.01
CA GLY A 49 -12.44 4.09 -10.65
C GLY A 49 -11.53 2.91 -10.96
N GLU A 50 -10.25 3.13 -11.27
CA GLU A 50 -9.31 2.09 -11.66
C GLU A 50 -7.88 2.41 -11.20
N LEU A 51 -7.24 1.46 -10.54
CA LEU A 51 -5.83 1.46 -10.16
C LEU A 51 -5.14 0.32 -10.90
N THR A 52 -4.20 0.64 -11.78
CA THR A 52 -3.38 -0.35 -12.48
C THR A 52 -1.93 -0.26 -12.06
N ALA A 53 -1.28 -1.39 -11.87
CA ALA A 53 0.13 -1.48 -11.52
C ALA A 53 0.75 -2.70 -12.19
N ASN A 54 1.91 -2.53 -12.82
CA ASN A 54 2.69 -3.65 -13.34
C ASN A 54 3.78 -4.00 -12.33
N VAL A 55 3.70 -5.17 -11.71
CA VAL A 55 4.62 -5.62 -10.66
C VAL A 55 5.05 -7.05 -10.94
N LEU A 56 6.36 -7.28 -11.05
CA LEU A 56 6.96 -8.60 -11.27
C LEU A 56 6.47 -9.32 -12.54
N GLY A 57 6.16 -8.58 -13.61
CA GLY A 57 5.64 -9.15 -14.86
C GLY A 57 4.18 -9.59 -14.79
N ALA A 58 3.47 -9.21 -13.73
CA ALA A 58 2.03 -9.33 -13.62
C ALA A 58 1.39 -7.93 -13.64
N GLU A 59 0.34 -7.79 -14.42
CA GLU A 59 -0.53 -6.62 -14.42
C GLU A 59 -1.59 -6.79 -13.34
N TRP A 60 -1.61 -5.86 -12.38
CA TRP A 60 -2.59 -5.81 -11.31
C TRP A 60 -3.55 -4.68 -11.61
N ARG A 61 -4.85 -4.95 -11.49
CA ARG A 61 -5.90 -3.97 -11.66
C ARG A 61 -6.85 -4.06 -10.48
N LEU A 62 -7.12 -2.93 -9.84
CA LEU A 62 -8.09 -2.81 -8.77
C LEU A 62 -9.10 -1.74 -9.17
N TRP A 63 -10.37 -2.10 -9.29
CA TRP A 63 -11.43 -1.19 -9.70
C TRP A 63 -12.61 -1.25 -8.74
N ARG A 64 -13.38 -0.18 -8.72
CA ARG A 64 -14.62 -0.13 -7.95
C ARG A 64 -15.77 -0.64 -8.80
N ILE A 65 -16.52 -1.59 -8.26
CA ILE A 65 -17.79 -2.03 -8.84
C ILE A 65 -18.89 -1.15 -8.24
N ASN A 66 -19.56 -0.39 -9.09
CA ASN A 66 -20.67 0.47 -8.69
C ASN A 66 -21.78 0.39 -9.74
N GLU A 67 -22.43 -0.77 -9.80
CA GLU A 67 -23.63 -0.96 -10.61
C GLU A 67 -24.88 -0.61 -9.79
N LYS A 68 -25.98 -0.27 -10.46
CA LYS A 68 -27.19 0.30 -9.83
C LYS A 68 -27.71 -0.47 -8.60
N ARG A 69 -27.43 -1.76 -8.49
CA ARG A 69 -27.80 -2.61 -7.34
C ARG A 69 -26.62 -3.23 -6.60
N GLU A 70 -25.42 -3.14 -7.16
CA GLU A 70 -24.25 -3.89 -6.69
C GLU A 70 -23.08 -2.95 -6.43
N THR A 71 -22.54 -3.03 -5.22
CA THR A 71 -21.36 -2.24 -4.83
C THR A 71 -20.28 -3.18 -4.34
N GLY A 72 -19.08 -3.01 -4.87
CA GLY A 72 -17.95 -3.86 -4.57
C GLY A 72 -16.60 -3.34 -5.02
N LEU A 73 -15.61 -4.22 -4.94
CA LEU A 73 -14.27 -4.06 -5.48
C LEU A 73 -13.95 -5.27 -6.35
N GLY A 74 -13.42 -5.00 -7.54
CA GLY A 74 -12.83 -6.02 -8.40
C GLY A 74 -11.32 -5.90 -8.36
N PHE A 75 -10.65 -7.03 -8.21
CA PHE A 75 -9.20 -7.14 -8.22
C PHE A 75 -8.80 -8.18 -9.26
N ASP A 76 -8.09 -7.77 -10.30
CA ASP A 76 -7.58 -8.65 -11.34
C ASP A 76 -6.05 -8.70 -11.30
N ARG A 77 -5.54 -9.89 -11.56
CA ARG A 77 -4.14 -10.15 -11.79
C ARG A 77 -4.01 -10.89 -13.12
N ALA A 78 -3.36 -10.25 -14.08
CA ALA A 78 -3.06 -10.83 -15.38
C ALA A 78 -1.55 -11.09 -15.52
N PHE A 79 -1.16 -12.21 -16.13
CA PHE A 79 0.23 -12.44 -16.51
C PHE A 79 0.33 -13.32 -17.76
N GLU A 80 1.35 -13.07 -18.57
CA GLU A 80 1.62 -13.87 -19.75
C GLU A 80 2.21 -15.22 -19.37
N THR A 81 1.66 -16.28 -19.95
CA THR A 81 2.14 -17.65 -19.84
C THR A 81 2.30 -18.24 -21.24
N ARG A 82 3.34 -19.05 -21.42
CA ARG A 82 3.60 -19.72 -22.69
C ARG A 82 3.18 -21.17 -22.57
N ARG A 83 2.08 -21.56 -23.22
CA ARG A 83 1.63 -22.95 -23.31
C ARG A 83 1.68 -23.42 -24.76
N ALA A 84 2.31 -24.57 -24.98
CA ALA A 84 2.28 -25.30 -26.25
C ALA A 84 2.47 -24.41 -27.51
N ALA A 85 3.52 -23.58 -27.49
CA ALA A 85 3.91 -22.64 -28.56
C ALA A 85 3.01 -21.41 -28.79
N ARG A 86 1.95 -21.20 -27.99
CA ARG A 86 1.15 -19.95 -27.99
C ARG A 86 1.38 -19.15 -26.71
N SER A 87 1.30 -17.82 -26.82
CA SER A 87 1.21 -16.91 -25.67
C SER A 87 -0.25 -16.84 -25.23
N CYS A 88 -0.52 -17.19 -23.97
CA CYS A 88 -1.83 -16.99 -23.35
C CYS A 88 -1.67 -16.03 -22.19
N THR A 89 -2.69 -15.23 -21.92
CA THR A 89 -2.74 -14.38 -20.73
C THR A 89 -3.62 -15.06 -19.69
N GLN A 90 -3.05 -15.29 -18.50
CA GLN A 90 -3.79 -15.83 -17.37
C GLN A 90 -4.35 -14.71 -16.52
N HIS A 91 -5.68 -14.67 -16.39
CA HIS A 91 -6.39 -13.73 -15.54
C HIS A 91 -6.90 -14.42 -14.28
N TYR A 92 -6.62 -13.81 -13.13
CA TYR A 92 -7.17 -14.19 -11.83
C TYR A 92 -7.90 -12.97 -11.27
N THR A 93 -9.22 -13.01 -11.34
CA THR A 93 -10.09 -11.93 -10.86
C THR A 93 -10.80 -12.35 -9.57
N THR A 94 -10.63 -11.57 -8.51
CA THR A 94 -11.39 -11.67 -7.26
C THR A 94 -12.34 -10.48 -7.17
N ILE A 95 -13.63 -10.75 -7.00
CA ILE A 95 -14.69 -9.75 -6.87
C ILE A 95 -15.23 -9.84 -5.45
N VAL A 96 -15.23 -8.72 -4.73
CA VAL A 96 -15.81 -8.58 -3.39
C VAL A 96 -16.98 -7.62 -3.47
N LEU A 97 -18.20 -8.15 -3.42
CA LEU A 97 -19.44 -7.37 -3.37
C LEU A 97 -19.90 -7.28 -1.92
N TRP A 98 -20.38 -6.12 -1.48
CA TRP A 98 -20.92 -5.94 -0.11
C TRP A 98 -22.33 -5.33 -0.10
N LYS A 99 -22.93 -5.12 -1.26
CA LYS A 99 -24.33 -4.71 -1.41
C LYS A 99 -24.90 -5.40 -2.65
N PRO A 100 -26.08 -6.05 -2.59
CA PRO A 100 -27.01 -6.12 -1.45
C PRO A 100 -26.61 -7.13 -0.35
N SER A 101 -25.74 -8.07 -0.65
CA SER A 101 -25.19 -9.06 0.27
C SER A 101 -23.68 -9.14 0.11
N LEU A 102 -22.98 -9.61 1.14
CA LEU A 102 -21.55 -9.89 1.05
C LEU A 102 -21.35 -11.15 0.18
N SER A 103 -20.70 -11.02 -0.97
CA SER A 103 -20.24 -12.14 -1.79
C SER A 103 -18.77 -11.94 -2.18
N ILE A 104 -18.08 -13.07 -2.32
CA ILE A 104 -16.69 -13.12 -2.76
C ILE A 104 -16.62 -14.15 -3.88
N ASP A 105 -16.40 -13.67 -5.09
CA ASP A 105 -16.33 -14.50 -6.29
C ASP A 105 -14.90 -14.51 -6.80
N ASN A 106 -14.40 -15.69 -7.15
CA ASN A 106 -13.07 -15.88 -7.71
C ASN A 106 -13.22 -16.49 -9.09
N LEU A 107 -12.71 -15.79 -10.10
CA LEU A 107 -12.77 -16.15 -11.50
C LEU A 107 -11.33 -16.32 -11.99
N ALA A 108 -11.06 -17.42 -12.67
CA ALA A 108 -9.79 -17.63 -13.34
C ALA A 108 -10.07 -18.07 -14.77
N TYR A 109 -9.45 -17.39 -15.74
CA TYR A 109 -9.58 -17.74 -17.15
C TYR A 109 -8.27 -17.52 -17.89
N ASP A 110 -8.08 -18.33 -18.93
CA ASP A 110 -6.93 -18.24 -19.83
C ASP A 110 -7.44 -17.59 -21.12
N ASP A 111 -6.88 -16.43 -21.50
CA ASP A 111 -7.11 -15.81 -22.80
C ASP A 111 -5.98 -16.21 -23.76
N CYS A 112 -6.28 -17.16 -24.64
CA CYS A 112 -5.37 -17.64 -25.66
C CYS A 112 -5.90 -17.18 -27.03
N GLY A 113 -5.37 -16.07 -27.54
CA GLY A 113 -5.65 -15.58 -28.89
C GLY A 113 -5.32 -16.56 -30.01
#